data_AF-A0A7W1GXS8-F1
#
_entry.id   AF-A0A7W1GXS8-F1
#
_cell.length_a   1.000
_cell.length_b   1.000
_cell.length_c   1.000
_cell.angle_alpha   90.00
_cell.angle_beta   90.00
_cell.angle_gamma   90.00
#
_symmetry.space_group_name_H-M   'P 1'
#
loop_
_entity.id
_entity.type
_entity.pdbx_description
1 polymer ?
#
loop_
_entity_poly.entity_id
_entity_poly.type
_entity_poly.pdbx_seq_one_letter_code
_entity_poly.pdbx_strand_id
1 'polypeptide(L)' 'MQLFREGLSFDDVLLIPKETRVLPSEVTTSPTFQPGIMLNVPIVSAVGADAPLSISVRAGWA' A
#
# COMPACT_ATOMS: atom_id res chain seq x y z
N MET A 1 7.02 34.73 -4.57
CA MET A 1 7.47 33.58 -5.38
C MET A 1 7.59 32.40 -4.43
N GLN A 2 6.60 31.52 -4.36
CA GLN A 2 6.70 30.33 -3.50
C GLN A 2 7.61 29.32 -4.21
N LEU A 3 8.74 28.97 -3.57
CA LEU A 3 9.52 27.81 -4.00
C LEU A 3 8.68 26.57 -3.74
N PHE A 4 8.28 25.86 -4.79
CA PHE A 4 7.86 24.47 -4.65
C PHE A 4 9.07 23.67 -4.18
N ARG A 5 8.87 22.80 -3.18
CA ARG A 5 9.89 21.80 -2.82
C ARG A 5 10.09 20.87 -4.01
N GLU A 6 11.31 20.39 -4.20
CA GLU A 6 11.62 19.36 -5.19
C GLU A 6 10.72 18.14 -4.97
N GLY A 7 10.08 17.66 -6.04
CA GLY A 7 9.24 16.48 -6.03
C GLY A 7 10.05 15.28 -6.52
N LEU A 8 10.22 14.27 -5.67
CA LEU A 8 10.88 13.02 -6.01
C LEU A 8 9.82 11.96 -6.36
N SER A 9 10.05 11.23 -7.44
CA SER A 9 9.30 10.04 -7.83
C SER A 9 9.88 8.77 -7.17
N PHE A 10 9.21 7.64 -7.33
CA PHE A 10 9.67 6.35 -6.79
C PHE A 10 11.03 5.92 -7.36
N ASP A 11 11.29 6.21 -8.63
CA ASP A 11 12.55 5.83 -9.30
C ASP A 11 13.74 6.74 -8.95
N ASP A 12 13.49 7.86 -8.26
CA ASP A 12 14.54 8.81 -7.83
C ASP A 12 15.20 8.40 -6.50
N VAL A 13 14.64 7.41 -5.78
CA VAL A 13 15.04 7.07 -4.42
C VAL A 13 15.18 5.56 -4.21
N LEU A 14 16.05 5.18 -3.28
CA LEU A 14 16.24 3.78 -2.85
C LEU A 14 16.08 3.67 -1.33
N LEU A 15 15.61 2.51 -0.87
CA LEU A 15 15.58 2.17 0.55
C LEU A 15 16.99 1.81 1.03
N ILE A 16 17.39 2.35 2.19
CA ILE A 16 18.63 1.97 2.86
C ILE A 16 18.35 0.74 3.74
N PRO A 17 19.03 -0.40 3.51
CA PRO A 17 18.88 -1.58 4.36
C PRO A 17 19.25 -1.29 5.81
N LYS A 18 18.56 -1.94 6.76
CA LYS A 18 18.88 -1.89 8.18
C LYS A 18 18.93 -3.30 8.75
N GLU A 19 19.72 -3.47 9.82
CA GLU A 19 19.73 -4.70 10.60
C GLU A 19 18.31 -4.98 11.11
N THR A 20 17.86 -6.23 10.96
CA THR A 20 16.56 -6.70 11.42
C THR A 20 16.73 -8.07 12.10
N ARG A 21 15.88 -8.33 13.10
CA ARG A 21 15.77 -9.62 13.78
C ARG A 21 14.46 -10.35 13.48
N VAL A 22 13.66 -9.82 12.55
CA VAL A 22 12.39 -10.42 12.12
C VAL A 22 12.52 -10.93 10.69
N LEU A 23 11.86 -12.05 10.40
CA LEU A 23 11.77 -12.60 9.06
C LEU A 23 10.65 -11.90 8.27
N PRO A 24 10.75 -11.81 6.93
CA PRO A 24 9.69 -11.23 6.10
C PRO A 24 8.32 -11.88 6.27
N SER A 25 8.26 -13.17 6.62
CA SER A 25 7.01 -13.89 6.89
C SER A 25 6.36 -13.53 8.22
N GLU A 26 7.08 -12.84 9.11
CA GLU A 26 6.63 -12.49 10.46
C GLU A 26 6.12 -11.05 10.56
N VAL A 27 6.17 -10.29 9.46
CA VAL A 27 5.73 -8.89 9.45
C VAL A 27 4.23 -8.76 9.15
N THR A 28 3.56 -7.87 9.88
CA THR A 28 2.17 -7.52 9.62
C THR A 28 2.08 -6.50 8.48
N THR A 29 1.25 -6.79 7.48
CA THR A 29 0.99 -5.91 6.34
C THR A 29 -0.41 -5.31 6.37
N SER A 30 -1.06 -5.29 7.54
CA SER A 30 -2.44 -4.86 7.71
C SER A 30 -2.56 -3.37 8.08
N PRO A 31 -2.78 -2.45 7.13
CA PRO A 31 -2.93 -1.03 7.42
C PRO A 31 -4.34 -0.69 7.91
N THR A 32 -4.45 0.43 8.59
CA THR A 32 -5.73 1.13 8.77
C THR A 32 -6.02 1.94 7.51
N PHE A 33 -7.13 1.65 6.82
CA PHE A 33 -7.56 2.40 5.64
C PHE A 33 -8.30 3.68 6.02
N GLN A 34 -9.18 3.58 7.02
CA GLN A 34 -9.92 4.69 7.65
C GLN A 34 -10.31 4.30 9.08
N PRO A 35 -10.73 5.23 9.96
CA PRO A 35 -11.18 4.88 11.31
C PRO A 35 -12.26 3.79 11.28
N GLY A 36 -12.01 2.68 11.99
CA GLY A 36 -12.91 1.53 12.02
C GLY A 36 -12.82 0.56 10.84
N ILE A 37 -11.94 0.79 9.86
CA ILE A 37 -11.69 -0.14 8.74
C ILE A 37 -10.21 -0.46 8.61
N MET A 38 -9.87 -1.72 8.84
CA MET A 38 -8.52 -2.28 8.64
C MET A 38 -8.49 -3.16 7.39
N LEU A 39 -7.39 -3.12 6.63
CA LEU A 39 -7.13 -4.05 5.53
C LEU A 39 -6.21 -5.17 5.99
N ASN A 40 -6.38 -6.37 5.43
CA ASN A 40 -5.46 -7.48 5.66
C ASN A 40 -4.10 -7.24 4.96
N VAL A 41 -4.12 -6.60 3.79
CA VAL A 41 -2.96 -6.24 2.96
C VAL A 41 -3.11 -4.81 2.41
N PRO A 42 -2.03 -4.06 2.12
CA PRO A 42 -2.08 -2.65 1.73
C PRO A 42 -2.28 -2.47 0.21
N ILE A 43 -3.23 -3.22 -0.36
CA ILE A 43 -3.51 -3.22 -1.80
C ILE A 43 -5.01 -2.99 -2.02
N VAL A 44 -5.33 -2.00 -2.86
CA VAL A 44 -6.69 -1.68 -3.28
C VAL A 44 -6.75 -1.62 -4.80
N SER A 45 -7.83 -2.14 -5.41
CA SER A 45 -8.04 -2.01 -6.86
C SER A 45 -8.56 -0.61 -7.18
N ALA A 46 -8.02 -0.01 -8.24
CA ALA A 46 -8.68 1.12 -8.88
C ALA A 46 -9.98 0.62 -9.52
N VAL A 47 -11.04 1.41 -9.41
CA VAL A 47 -12.31 1.16 -10.12
C VAL A 47 -12.25 1.93 -11.43
N GLY A 48 -12.05 1.21 -12.53
CA GLY A 48 -12.25 1.71 -13.90
C GLY A 48 -13.66 1.39 -14.40
N ALA A 49 -14.05 1.99 -15.53
CA ALA A 49 -15.40 1.89 -16.09
C ALA A 49 -15.87 0.44 -16.35
N ASP A 50 -14.96 -0.51 -16.62
CA ASP A 50 -15.28 -1.88 -17.07
C ASP A 50 -14.56 -3.01 -16.27
N ALA A 51 -14.57 -3.00 -14.92
CA ALA A 51 -13.70 -3.90 -14.14
C ALA A 51 -14.42 -5.04 -13.34
N PRO A 52 -14.41 -6.31 -13.83
CA PRO A 52 -14.76 -7.50 -13.03
C PRO A 52 -13.78 -7.81 -11.88
N LEU A 53 -12.57 -7.22 -11.91
CA LEU A 53 -11.54 -7.33 -10.87
C LEU A 53 -11.97 -6.74 -9.51
N SER A 54 -12.98 -5.86 -9.50
CA SER A 54 -13.56 -5.27 -8.29
C SER A 54 -14.22 -6.30 -7.38
N ILE A 55 -14.71 -7.42 -7.92
CA ILE A 55 -15.37 -8.48 -7.15
C ILE A 55 -14.38 -9.41 -6.45
N SER A 56 -13.21 -9.66 -7.06
CA SER A 56 -12.20 -10.56 -6.51
C SER A 56 -11.50 -10.00 -5.26
N VAL A 57 -11.28 -8.68 -5.19
CA VAL A 57 -10.71 -8.06 -3.97
C VAL A 57 -11.68 -8.15 -2.79
N ARG A 58 -13.00 -8.19 -3.05
CA ARG A 58 -14.02 -8.35 -2.00
C ARG A 58 -14.14 -9.80 -1.50
N ALA A 59 -13.83 -10.80 -2.33
CA ALA A 59 -13.96 -12.21 -1.98
C ALA A 59 -12.87 -12.73 -1.01
N GLY A 60 -11.74 -12.04 -0.89
CA GLY A 60 -10.71 -12.33 0.12
C GLY A 60 -11.00 -11.81 1.52
N TRP A 61 -12.23 -11.33 1.76
CA TRP A 61 -12.71 -10.74 3.01
C TRP A 61 -13.93 -11.48 3.58
N ALA A 62 -14.08 -12.76 3.21
CA ALA A 62 -15.05 -13.68 3.81
C ALA A 62 -14.30 -14.79 4.56
#